data_AF-A0A9E3M7V4-F1
#
_entry.id   AF-A0A9E3M7V4-F1
#
_cell.length_a   1.000
_cell.length_b   1.000
_cell.length_c   1.000
_cell.angle_alpha   90.00
_cell.angle_beta   90.00
_cell.angle_gamma   90.00
#
_symmetry.space_group_name_H-M   'P 1'
#
loop_
_entity.id
_entity.type
_entity.pdbx_description
1 polymer ?
#
loop_
_entity_poly.entity_id
_entity_poly.type
_entity_poly.pdbx_seq_one_letter_code
_entity_poly.pdbx_strand_id
1 'polypeptide(L)'
;MIDFQLGARQGIAIEQVMGDVTIDDTNTIISASTVTIGTGLHTLHLESGSLETVPDSSGEDEDTIDSEVFFRQGVSLAGNDDATTEFRSSIAFMVSPNTPIIYPKPILTARNITHRGIMRTGIYDALFHVTILYTFVEFSLAELGLILARRT
;
A
#
# COMPACT_ATOMS: atom_id res chain seq x y z
N MET A 1 -1.65 -10.19 6.10
CA MET A 1 -0.37 -10.40 6.82
C MET A 1 0.50 -11.32 6.00
N ILE A 2 1.73 -10.89 5.71
CA ILE A 2 2.74 -11.67 4.99
C ILE A 2 3.61 -12.31 6.07
N ASP A 3 3.53 -13.63 6.17
CA ASP A 3 4.20 -14.41 7.21
C ASP A 3 5.52 -14.97 6.68
N PHE A 4 6.62 -14.59 7.32
CA PHE A 4 7.95 -15.07 6.98
C PHE A 4 8.42 -16.03 8.06
N GLN A 5 8.88 -17.22 7.65
CA GLN A 5 9.47 -18.18 8.57
C GLN A 5 10.89 -17.74 8.96
N LEU A 6 10.99 -16.88 9.98
CA LEU A 6 12.24 -16.32 10.48
C LEU A 6 12.70 -17.08 11.73
N GLY A 7 13.98 -17.46 11.77
CA GLY A 7 14.65 -17.96 12.97
C GLY A 7 14.95 -16.85 13.99
N ALA A 8 15.48 -17.23 15.16
CA ALA A 8 15.65 -16.37 16.34
C ALA A 8 16.53 -15.11 16.15
N ARG A 9 17.27 -15.01 15.04
CA ARG A 9 18.13 -13.86 14.68
C ARG A 9 17.99 -13.47 13.21
N GLN A 10 16.97 -13.98 12.54
CA GLN A 10 16.76 -13.71 11.12
C GLN A 10 15.79 -12.56 10.95
N GLY A 11 15.98 -11.83 9.87
CA GLY A 11 15.06 -10.83 9.41
C GLY A 11 15.17 -10.65 7.92
N ILE A 12 14.60 -9.54 7.49
CA ILE A 12 14.35 -9.22 6.10
C ILE A 12 14.85 -7.81 5.87
N ALA A 13 15.69 -7.67 4.86
CA ALA A 13 16.07 -6.41 4.28
C ALA A 13 15.18 -6.17 3.07
N ILE A 14 14.27 -5.21 3.16
CA ILE A 14 13.40 -4.80 2.06
C ILE A 14 14.15 -3.79 1.20
N GLU A 15 14.35 -4.12 -0.06
CA GLU A 15 15.12 -3.32 -1.00
C GLU A 15 14.21 -2.48 -1.90
N GLN A 16 13.08 -3.07 -2.30
CA GLN A 16 12.14 -2.43 -3.21
C GLN A 16 10.71 -2.93 -2.95
N VAL A 17 9.75 -2.03 -3.13
CA VAL A 17 8.31 -2.36 -3.12
C VAL A 17 7.64 -1.78 -4.35
N MET A 18 6.77 -2.57 -4.97
CA MET A 18 5.89 -2.14 -6.04
C MET A 18 4.45 -2.54 -5.73
N GLY A 19 3.54 -1.58 -5.77
CA GLY A 19 2.11 -1.83 -5.72
C GLY A 19 1.54 -1.98 -7.13
N ASP A 20 0.54 -2.84 -7.28
CA ASP A 20 -0.26 -2.96 -8.49
C ASP A 20 -1.75 -3.00 -8.12
N VAL A 21 -2.59 -2.47 -8.99
CA VAL A 21 -4.03 -2.38 -8.77
C VAL A 21 -4.75 -2.94 -9.97
N THR A 22 -5.50 -4.01 -9.76
CA THR A 22 -6.43 -4.54 -10.76
C THR A 22 -7.83 -4.13 -10.37
N ILE A 23 -8.59 -3.60 -11.31
CA ILE A 23 -10.00 -3.28 -11.08
C ILE A 23 -10.82 -4.37 -11.73
N ASP A 24 -11.65 -5.03 -10.93
CA ASP A 24 -12.64 -5.98 -11.40
C ASP A 24 -13.95 -5.23 -11.54
N ASP A 25 -14.26 -4.86 -12.77
CA ASP A 25 -15.47 -4.12 -13.10
C ASP A 25 -16.14 -4.77 -14.30
N THR A 26 -17.36 -5.25 -14.07
CA THR A 26 -18.20 -5.83 -15.11
C THR A 26 -19.35 -4.92 -15.55
N ASN A 27 -19.61 -3.77 -14.89
CA ASN A 27 -20.87 -3.02 -15.09
C ASN A 27 -20.89 -1.51 -14.70
N THR A 28 -19.76 -0.81 -14.53
CA THR A 28 -19.82 0.64 -14.20
C THR A 28 -20.49 1.48 -15.29
N ILE A 29 -21.59 2.14 -14.92
CA ILE A 29 -22.27 3.15 -15.74
C ILE A 29 -21.81 4.54 -15.30
N ILE A 30 -21.16 5.26 -16.21
CA ILE A 30 -20.66 6.63 -15.97
C ILE A 30 -21.73 7.61 -16.45
N SER A 31 -22.16 8.51 -15.56
CA SER A 31 -23.06 9.60 -15.93
C SER A 31 -22.28 10.77 -16.52
N ALA A 32 -22.94 11.56 -17.38
CA ALA A 32 -22.36 12.53 -18.31
C ALA A 32 -21.64 13.76 -17.70
N SER A 33 -21.19 13.70 -16.44
CA SER A 33 -20.43 14.79 -15.78
C SER A 33 -19.52 14.30 -14.64
N THR A 34 -19.37 13.00 -14.42
CA THR A 34 -18.66 12.46 -13.25
C THR A 34 -17.16 12.34 -13.50
N VAL A 35 -16.36 13.30 -13.02
CA VAL A 35 -14.89 13.32 -13.18
C VAL A 35 -14.16 12.33 -12.26
N THR A 36 -14.76 11.94 -11.12
CA THR A 36 -14.15 10.99 -10.17
C THR A 36 -15.16 9.90 -9.80
N ILE A 37 -14.79 8.66 -10.08
CA ILE A 37 -15.65 7.46 -9.93
C ILE A 37 -15.27 6.67 -8.68
N GLY A 38 -13.98 6.71 -8.30
CA GLY A 38 -13.53 6.07 -7.07
C GLY A 38 -12.14 6.49 -6.67
N THR A 39 -11.86 6.34 -5.38
CA THR A 39 -10.55 6.56 -4.77
C THR A 39 -10.27 5.45 -3.77
N GLY A 40 -9.02 5.03 -3.72
CA GLY A 40 -8.55 3.99 -2.81
C GLY A 40 -7.12 4.23 -2.40
N LEU A 41 -6.71 3.49 -1.37
CA LEU A 41 -5.38 3.54 -0.81
C LEU A 41 -4.97 2.14 -0.39
N HIS A 42 -3.74 1.74 -0.70
CA HIS A 42 -3.12 0.60 -0.04
C HIS A 42 -1.75 0.93 0.55
N THR A 43 -1.41 0.21 1.61
CA THR A 43 -0.29 0.51 2.50
C THR A 43 0.36 -0.77 3.02
N LEU A 44 1.68 -0.71 3.26
CA LEU A 44 2.41 -1.73 3.99
C LEU A 44 2.91 -1.21 5.33
N HIS A 45 2.82 -2.08 6.34
CA HIS A 45 3.05 -1.78 7.74
C HIS A 45 4.08 -2.73 8.32
N LEU A 46 5.03 -2.19 9.08
CA LEU A 46 5.89 -2.97 9.97
C LEU A 46 5.20 -3.07 11.34
N GLU A 47 4.48 -4.15 11.59
CA GLU A 47 3.63 -4.23 12.79
C GLU A 47 4.41 -4.67 14.05
N SER A 48 4.04 -4.14 15.22
CA SER A 48 4.60 -4.49 16.54
C SER A 48 3.70 -5.39 17.39
N GLY A 49 2.44 -5.55 17.03
CA GLY A 49 1.42 -6.20 17.83
C GLY A 49 0.05 -6.22 17.15
N SER A 50 -1.01 -6.00 17.93
CA SER A 50 -2.40 -5.99 17.47
C SER A 50 -2.64 -4.95 16.36
N LEU A 51 -3.45 -5.33 15.36
CA LEU A 51 -3.85 -4.48 14.24
C LEU A 51 -4.50 -3.19 14.75
N GLU A 52 -3.79 -2.07 14.59
CA GLU A 52 -4.31 -0.75 14.91
C GLU A 52 -5.16 -0.19 13.76
N THR A 53 -6.10 0.69 14.11
CA THR A 53 -6.99 1.28 13.11
C THR A 53 -6.23 2.39 12.37
N VAL A 54 -5.71 2.08 11.18
CA VAL A 54 -5.12 3.09 10.28
C VAL A 54 -6.13 4.23 10.06
N PRO A 55 -5.78 5.48 10.41
CA PRO A 55 -6.64 6.63 10.20
C PRO A 55 -6.81 6.93 8.73
N ASP A 56 -7.96 7.49 8.41
CA ASP A 56 -8.35 7.80 7.05
C ASP A 56 -7.75 9.13 6.53
N SER A 57 -6.84 9.76 7.27
CA SER A 57 -6.32 11.09 6.90
C SER A 57 -5.30 11.00 5.76
N SER A 58 -5.68 11.55 4.61
CA SER A 58 -4.72 12.00 3.61
C SER A 58 -4.15 13.35 4.06
N GLY A 59 -3.07 13.35 4.84
CA GLY A 59 -2.33 14.60 5.06
C GLY A 59 -1.52 14.75 6.33
N GLU A 60 -1.60 13.83 7.30
CA GLU A 60 -0.77 13.90 8.49
C GLU A 60 0.10 12.65 8.56
N ASP A 61 1.42 12.84 8.56
CA ASP A 61 2.31 11.87 9.20
C ASP A 61 1.93 11.93 10.68
N GLU A 62 1.14 10.94 11.12
CA GLU A 62 0.75 10.87 12.51
C GLU A 62 1.93 10.30 13.29
N ASP A 63 2.67 11.18 13.98
CA ASP A 63 3.77 10.87 14.91
C ASP A 63 3.34 9.95 16.09
N THR A 64 2.10 9.42 16.08
CA THR A 64 1.46 8.69 17.19
C THR A 64 0.93 7.30 16.83
N ILE A 65 1.24 6.74 15.66
CA ILE A 65 0.87 5.36 15.34
C ILE A 65 2.12 4.48 15.31
N ASP A 66 2.16 3.49 16.20
CA ASP A 66 3.23 2.48 16.32
C ASP A 66 3.27 1.46 15.15
N SER A 67 2.74 1.85 13.98
CA SER A 67 2.92 1.18 12.69
C SER A 67 3.72 2.11 11.77
N GLU A 68 5.03 1.92 11.67
CA GLU A 68 5.84 2.63 10.67
C GLU A 68 5.36 2.18 9.26
N VAL A 69 4.43 2.95 8.68
CA VAL A 69 3.98 2.78 7.30
C VAL A 69 5.17 3.09 6.40
N PHE A 70 5.72 2.07 5.76
CA PHE A 70 6.90 2.25 4.93
C PHE A 70 6.58 2.31 3.44
N PHE A 71 5.39 1.88 3.04
CA PHE A 71 4.92 1.97 1.67
C PHE A 71 3.46 2.41 1.61
N ARG A 72 3.14 3.31 0.68
CA ARG A 72 1.81 3.84 0.42
C ARG A 72 1.64 4.06 -1.08
N GLN A 73 0.54 3.57 -1.65
CA GLN A 73 0.13 3.90 -3.02
C GLN A 73 -1.36 4.25 -3.05
N GLY A 74 -1.67 5.36 -3.71
CA GLY A 74 -3.02 5.82 -3.96
C GLY A 74 -3.50 5.37 -5.33
N VAL A 75 -4.80 5.08 -5.42
CA VAL A 75 -5.51 4.85 -6.69
C VAL A 75 -6.66 5.82 -6.80
N SER A 76 -6.83 6.40 -7.98
CA SER A 76 -7.98 7.21 -8.36
C SER A 76 -8.48 6.76 -9.73
N LEU A 77 -9.78 6.55 -9.83
CA LEU A 77 -10.48 6.32 -11.07
C LEU A 77 -11.23 7.58 -11.48
N ALA A 78 -10.91 8.08 -12.66
CA ALA A 78 -11.62 9.18 -13.30
C ALA A 78 -12.35 8.67 -14.53
N GLY A 79 -13.51 9.22 -14.82
CA GLY A 79 -14.18 8.97 -16.09
C GLY A 79 -14.86 10.22 -16.61
N ASN A 80 -15.33 10.15 -17.85
CA ASN A 80 -16.12 11.21 -18.44
C ASN A 80 -16.97 10.59 -19.54
N ASP A 81 -18.28 10.84 -19.54
CA ASP A 81 -19.15 10.53 -20.65
C ASP A 81 -19.60 11.83 -21.32
N ASP A 82 -18.91 12.20 -22.41
CA ASP A 82 -19.24 13.39 -23.18
C ASP A 82 -20.27 13.04 -24.27
N ALA A 83 -21.51 13.48 -24.07
CA ALA A 83 -22.59 13.27 -25.02
C ALA A 83 -22.42 14.03 -26.36
N THR A 84 -21.39 14.89 -26.48
CA THR A 84 -21.16 15.76 -27.65
C THR A 84 -20.06 15.27 -28.59
N THR A 85 -19.26 14.27 -28.20
CA THR A 85 -18.17 13.72 -29.03
C THR A 85 -18.45 12.25 -29.43
N GLU A 86 -18.01 11.84 -30.63
CA GLU A 86 -18.24 10.48 -31.15
C GLU A 86 -17.59 9.35 -30.32
N PHE A 87 -16.60 9.69 -29.49
CA PHE A 87 -15.93 8.77 -28.57
C PHE A 87 -16.62 8.78 -27.20
N ARG A 88 -17.76 8.09 -27.15
CA ARG A 88 -18.65 7.97 -25.99
C ARG A 88 -17.93 7.22 -24.86
N SER A 89 -17.96 7.82 -23.66
CA SER A 89 -17.34 7.37 -22.41
C SER A 89 -15.83 7.07 -22.43
N SER A 90 -15.09 7.70 -21.52
CA SER A 90 -13.68 7.42 -21.25
C SER A 90 -13.47 7.12 -19.77
N ILE A 91 -12.51 6.24 -19.48
CA ILE A 91 -12.09 5.86 -18.13
C ILE A 91 -10.57 5.98 -18.07
N ALA A 92 -10.07 6.66 -17.05
CA ALA A 92 -8.65 6.84 -16.79
C ALA A 92 -8.32 6.39 -15.35
N PHE A 93 -7.29 5.58 -15.25
CA PHE A 93 -6.75 5.09 -13.98
C PHE A 93 -5.50 5.88 -13.63
N MET A 94 -5.49 6.47 -12.43
CA MET A 94 -4.35 7.16 -11.89
C MET A 94 -3.88 6.41 -10.66
N VAL A 95 -2.70 5.81 -10.75
CA VAL A 95 -2.04 5.12 -9.64
C VAL A 95 -0.76 5.89 -9.32
N SER A 96 -0.50 6.14 -8.04
CA SER A 96 0.72 6.82 -7.60
C SER A 96 1.21 6.34 -6.23
N PRO A 97 2.49 5.96 -6.10
CA PRO A 97 3.46 5.79 -7.18
C PRO A 97 3.09 4.60 -8.08
N ASN A 98 3.37 4.69 -9.39
CA ASN A 98 3.17 3.60 -10.36
C ASN A 98 4.49 2.92 -10.79
N THR A 99 5.59 3.32 -10.18
CA THR A 99 6.91 2.70 -10.34
C THR A 99 7.36 2.11 -9.02
N PRO A 100 8.31 1.16 -9.05
CA PRO A 100 8.84 0.62 -7.81
C PRO A 100 9.54 1.69 -6.97
N ILE A 101 9.25 1.68 -5.66
CA ILE A 101 9.99 2.48 -4.69
C ILE A 101 11.24 1.69 -4.31
N ILE A 102 12.41 2.26 -4.61
CA ILE A 102 13.72 1.69 -4.27
C ILE A 102 14.23 2.39 -3.01
N TYR A 103 14.58 1.61 -1.99
CA TYR A 103 15.12 2.16 -0.75
C TYR A 103 16.65 2.24 -0.81
N PRO A 104 17.26 3.45 -0.73
CA PRO A 104 18.72 3.60 -0.81
C PRO A 104 19.45 2.94 0.38
N LYS A 105 18.76 2.80 1.51
CA LYS A 105 19.14 1.90 2.60
C LYS A 105 17.97 0.94 2.80
N PRO A 106 18.19 -0.38 2.81
CA PRO A 106 17.10 -1.32 2.94
C PRO A 106 16.41 -1.15 4.29
N ILE A 107 15.10 -1.36 4.29
CA ILE A 107 14.32 -1.37 5.52
C ILE A 107 14.52 -2.73 6.18
N LEU A 108 15.05 -2.72 7.39
CA LEU A 108 15.34 -3.94 8.15
C LEU A 108 14.18 -4.25 9.09
N THR A 109 13.63 -5.46 8.99
CA THR A 109 12.59 -5.93 9.89
C THR A 109 12.82 -7.38 10.31
N ALA A 110 12.58 -7.68 11.58
CA ALA A 110 12.53 -9.05 12.11
C ALA A 110 11.08 -9.56 12.23
N ARG A 111 10.13 -8.85 11.62
CA ARG A 111 8.68 -9.05 11.83
C ARG A 111 7.94 -9.22 10.52
N ASN A 112 6.73 -9.74 10.66
CA ASN A 112 5.78 -9.87 9.58
C ASN A 112 5.29 -8.50 9.10
N ILE A 113 5.01 -8.44 7.79
CA ILE A 113 4.57 -7.23 7.11
C ILE A 113 3.06 -7.35 6.92
N THR A 114 2.30 -6.31 7.26
CA THR A 114 0.87 -6.29 6.96
C THR A 114 0.59 -5.43 5.76
N HIS A 115 -0.27 -5.94 4.88
CA HIS A 115 -0.78 -5.25 3.70
C HIS A 115 -2.24 -4.89 3.95
N ARG A 116 -2.57 -3.63 3.75
CA ARG A 116 -3.94 -3.10 3.90
C ARG A 116 -4.32 -2.32 2.65
N GLY A 117 -5.44 -2.69 2.03
CA GLY A 117 -6.11 -1.94 0.98
C GLY A 117 -7.45 -1.44 1.47
N ILE A 118 -7.80 -0.20 1.11
CA ILE A 118 -9.07 0.45 1.44
C ILE A 118 -9.58 1.15 0.18
N MET A 119 -10.81 0.85 -0.21
CA MET A 119 -11.56 1.69 -1.15
C MET A 119 -12.36 2.70 -0.34
N ARG A 120 -12.10 3.99 -0.55
CA ARG A 120 -12.77 5.10 0.15
C ARG A 120 -14.09 5.45 -0.52
N THR A 121 -14.05 5.49 -1.85
CA THR A 121 -15.20 5.69 -2.71
C THR A 121 -15.04 4.77 -3.90
N GLY A 122 -16.08 4.05 -4.27
CA GLY A 122 -16.01 3.12 -5.39
C GLY A 122 -17.36 2.49 -5.66
N ILE A 123 -17.64 2.29 -6.94
CA ILE A 123 -18.76 1.48 -7.44
C ILE A 123 -18.27 0.16 -8.06
N TYR A 124 -17.00 -0.16 -7.84
CA TYR A 124 -16.27 -1.29 -8.40
C TYR A 124 -15.40 -1.94 -7.32
N ASP A 125 -15.06 -3.20 -7.54
CA ASP A 125 -14.11 -3.92 -6.70
C ASP A 125 -12.68 -3.66 -7.20
N ALA A 126 -11.78 -3.38 -6.27
CA ALA A 126 -10.36 -3.19 -6.56
C ALA A 126 -9.53 -4.23 -5.83
N LEU A 127 -8.69 -4.93 -6.58
CA LEU A 127 -7.72 -5.89 -6.11
C LEU A 127 -6.36 -5.19 -5.99
N PHE A 128 -5.90 -5.05 -4.76
CA PHE A 128 -4.59 -4.50 -4.45
C PHE A 128 -3.56 -5.61 -4.37
N HIS A 129 -2.49 -5.49 -5.14
CA HIS A 129 -1.36 -6.40 -5.16
C HIS A 129 -0.09 -5.67 -4.74
N VAL A 130 0.82 -6.39 -4.11
CA VAL A 130 2.13 -5.88 -3.71
C VAL A 130 3.20 -6.90 -4.06
N THR A 131 4.28 -6.42 -4.66
CA THR A 131 5.53 -7.16 -4.85
C THR A 131 6.60 -6.54 -3.97
N ILE A 132 7.25 -7.37 -3.15
CA ILE A 132 8.35 -6.97 -2.27
C ILE A 132 9.62 -7.68 -2.75
N LEU A 133 10.65 -6.93 -3.08
CA LEU A 133 12.01 -7.45 -3.26
C LEU A 133 12.72 -7.39 -1.91
N TYR A 134 13.20 -8.54 -1.45
CA TYR A 134 13.83 -8.65 -0.15
C TYR A 134 14.95 -9.69 -0.12
N THR A 135 15.85 -9.50 0.85
CA THR A 135 16.94 -10.43 1.16
C THR A 135 16.84 -10.88 2.62
N PHE A 136 17.06 -12.17 2.89
CA PHE A 136 17.19 -12.66 4.26
C PHE A 136 18.51 -12.20 4.87
N VAL A 137 18.43 -11.64 6.06
CA VAL A 137 19.60 -11.15 6.81
C VAL A 137 19.65 -11.76 8.20
N GLU A 138 20.86 -11.94 8.72
CA GLU A 138 21.07 -12.32 10.12
C GLU A 138 21.45 -11.07 10.92
N PHE A 139 20.72 -10.80 11.99
CA PHE A 139 21.02 -9.69 12.89
C PHE A 139 22.02 -10.09 13.97
N SER A 140 22.94 -9.19 14.29
CA SER A 140 23.69 -9.25 15.54
C SER A 140 22.74 -9.13 16.74
N LEU A 141 23.17 -9.59 17.91
CA LEU A 141 22.37 -9.44 19.15
C LEU A 141 22.11 -7.96 19.48
N ALA A 142 23.05 -7.07 19.15
CA ALA A 142 22.88 -5.64 19.35
C ALA A 142 21.85 -5.03 18.39
N GLU A 143 21.86 -5.42 17.11
CA GLU A 143 20.89 -4.95 16.11
C GLU A 143 19.49 -5.48 16.40
N LEU A 144 19.38 -6.77 16.77
CA LEU A 144 18.13 -7.35 17.22
C LEU A 144 17.62 -6.61 18.45
N GLY A 145 18.50 -6.33 19.42
CA GLY A 145 18.20 -5.53 20.60
C GLY A 145 17.65 -4.14 20.25
N LEU A 146 18.24 -3.43 19.28
CA LEU A 146 17.78 -2.13 18.80
C LEU A 146 16.42 -2.20 18.08
N ILE A 147 16.25 -3.17 17.19
CA ILE A 147 14.98 -3.39 16.44
C ILE A 147 13.84 -3.80 17.39
N LEU A 148 14.17 -4.56 18.43
CA LEU A 148 13.23 -4.93 19.49
C LEU A 148 13.13 -3.88 20.60
N ALA A 149 14.04 -2.91 20.73
CA ALA A 149 13.94 -1.85 21.74
C ALA A 149 13.11 -0.66 21.27
N ARG A 150 12.94 -0.45 19.96
CA ARG A 150 11.87 0.40 19.38
C ARG A 150 10.45 -0.15 19.68
N ARG A 151 10.27 -0.98 20.71
CA ARG A 151 9.01 -1.63 21.14
C ARG A 151 8.38 -0.99 22.37
N THR A 152 9.06 -0.08 23.04
CA THR A 152 8.67 0.50 24.34
C THR A 152 8.55 2.00 24.23
#